data_AF-A0A0F5YLY4-F1
#
_entry.id   AF-A0A0F5YLY4-F1
#
_cell.length_a   1.000
_cell.length_b   1.000
_cell.length_c   1.000
_cell.angle_alpha   90.00
_cell.angle_beta   90.00
_cell.angle_gamma   90.00
#
_symmetry.space_group_name_H-M   'P 1'
#
loop_
_entity.id
_entity.type
_entity.pdbx_description
1 polymer ?
#
loop_
_entity_poly.entity_id
_entity_poly.type
_entity_poly.pdbx_seq_one_letter_code
_entity_poly.pdbx_strand_id
1 'polypeptide(L)'
;MFRVFRFNAWTAFVTVIALLIASPVLFVLSSIFTNSSQVWSHLAATVLPGYLKNSLLLMLGVGLGVFLIGVGTAWLVTMCRFPGSRWFEFLLLLPLAAPAYILAYVYTEWLEFYGPVQSSLRAIFGWTAVGDYWFPSIRSIGGAIALLILTLYPYVYLLVRVSFLEQATCMLEASRSLGCNPWRSFLTVALPLARPAIMAGLALALMETLNDFGTVQYFGVDTFTTGIYRTWFGMGERVAAAQLAAVLMLFILGLILLELWSRRQAKYYQSNSRFKQLNPFQLKGIRAVLAFFACCIPVFLGLFLPGILLLKMTLENLQTLFDKRFFEFAVNSLLVATITGVLAIVIALVMAYGVRLKPSLGMRLSVQISAMGYAIPGSVIAVGTLIPLGRFDNAIDSFMRSTFGISTGLLLSGTITALIFAYLVRFLAVSFGAVNSSLSKIKPSLDDAARSLGHNPTSTLVKVHTPIMWGGLLTAGMLTFVDVMKELPATLVVRPFNFDTLAVRVYNLAADERLAEAAGPALALVAVGMLPVLFMSLKIAQSRHNSVDL
;
A
#
# COMPACT_ATOMS: atom_id res chain seq x y z
N MET A 1 3.11 3.88 46.73
CA MET A 1 2.07 2.88 46.41
C MET A 1 2.48 2.15 45.12
N PHE A 2 3.24 1.06 45.23
CA PHE A 2 3.68 0.28 44.08
C PHE A 2 2.46 -0.40 43.45
N ARG A 3 2.06 0.03 42.24
CA ARG A 3 1.09 -0.69 41.43
C ARG A 3 1.70 -2.05 41.08
N VAL A 4 1.30 -3.09 41.80
CA VAL A 4 1.58 -4.48 41.45
C VAL A 4 1.07 -4.70 40.03
N PHE A 5 1.99 -4.91 39.08
CA PHE A 5 1.69 -5.30 37.71
C PHE A 5 1.01 -6.68 37.76
N ARG A 6 -0.31 -6.73 37.90
CA ARG A 6 -1.09 -7.95 37.64
C ARG A 6 -0.98 -8.25 36.15
N PHE A 7 -0.05 -9.12 35.78
CA PHE A 7 0.12 -9.68 34.43
C PHE A 7 -1.22 -10.28 33.99
N ASN A 8 -1.93 -9.56 33.13
CA ASN A 8 -3.13 -10.06 32.48
C ASN A 8 -2.70 -10.88 31.25
N ALA A 9 -3.22 -12.10 31.10
CA ALA A 9 -2.93 -13.00 29.99
C ALA A 9 -3.09 -12.31 28.61
N TRP A 10 -4.07 -11.41 28.48
CA TRP A 10 -4.25 -10.60 27.26
C TRP A 10 -3.07 -9.66 26.96
N THR A 11 -2.53 -8.99 27.97
CA THR A 11 -1.34 -8.15 27.79
C THR A 11 -0.13 -8.99 27.38
N ALA A 12 0.09 -10.13 28.05
CA ALA A 12 1.20 -11.01 27.71
C ALA A 12 1.08 -11.52 26.27
N PHE A 13 -0.12 -11.96 25.86
CA PHE A 13 -0.37 -12.47 24.51
C PHE A 13 -0.16 -11.39 23.43
N VAL A 14 -0.71 -10.18 23.62
CA VAL A 14 -0.50 -9.07 22.67
C VAL A 14 0.96 -8.64 22.63
N THR A 15 1.66 -8.63 23.76
CA THR A 15 3.10 -8.31 23.78
C THR A 15 3.94 -9.36 23.05
N VAL A 16 3.62 -10.66 23.18
CA VAL A 16 4.30 -11.71 22.41
C VAL A 16 4.06 -11.53 20.91
N ILE A 17 2.82 -11.30 20.48
CA ILE A 17 2.51 -10.99 19.08
C ILE A 17 3.31 -9.78 18.60
N ALA A 18 3.35 -8.71 19.38
CA ALA A 18 4.07 -7.51 19.01
C ALA A 18 5.58 -7.72 18.91
N LEU A 19 6.17 -8.52 19.80
CA LEU A 19 7.59 -8.89 19.73
C LEU A 19 7.90 -9.74 18.50
N LEU A 20 7.02 -10.69 18.17
CA LEU A 20 7.16 -11.49 16.95
C LEU A 20 7.09 -10.59 15.70
N ILE A 21 6.10 -9.71 15.62
CA ILE A 21 5.95 -8.80 14.46
C ILE A 21 7.08 -7.78 14.37
N ALA A 22 7.61 -7.34 15.51
CA ALA A 22 8.77 -6.44 15.56
C ALA A 22 10.09 -7.16 15.26
N SER A 23 10.16 -8.49 15.31
CA SER A 23 11.42 -9.22 15.19
C SER A 23 12.20 -8.93 13.89
N PRO A 24 11.56 -8.82 12.70
CA PRO A 24 12.27 -8.47 11.47
C PRO A 24 12.86 -7.07 11.51
N VAL A 25 12.13 -6.12 12.08
CA VAL A 25 12.56 -4.73 12.25
C VAL A 25 13.78 -4.66 13.16
N LEU A 26 13.69 -5.28 14.33
CA LEU A 26 14.75 -5.30 15.31
C LEU A 26 16.00 -5.98 14.74
N PHE A 27 15.83 -7.07 14.00
CA PHE A 27 16.94 -7.74 13.33
C PHE A 27 17.64 -6.84 12.32
N VAL A 28 16.88 -6.21 11.41
CA VAL A 28 17.45 -5.31 10.40
C VAL A 28 18.19 -4.14 11.06
N LEU A 29 17.59 -3.49 12.07
CA LEU A 29 18.26 -2.41 12.79
C LEU A 29 19.53 -2.86 13.53
N SER A 30 19.53 -4.09 14.07
CA SER A 30 20.71 -4.66 14.73
C SER A 30 21.89 -4.91 13.76
N SER A 31 21.62 -5.08 12.46
CA SER A 31 22.66 -5.32 11.45
C SER A 31 23.65 -4.16 11.32
N ILE A 32 23.24 -2.93 11.69
CA ILE A 32 24.10 -1.74 11.69
C ILE A 32 25.34 -1.95 12.58
N PHE A 33 25.23 -2.74 13.65
CA PHE A 33 26.34 -3.02 14.57
C PHE A 33 27.26 -4.16 14.10
N THR A 34 26.98 -4.77 12.94
CA THR A 34 27.83 -5.83 12.37
C THR A 34 28.95 -5.22 11.54
N ASN A 35 30.18 -5.72 11.67
CA ASN A 35 31.31 -5.18 10.92
C ASN A 35 31.27 -5.62 9.45
N SER A 36 31.16 -4.66 8.52
CA SER A 36 31.18 -4.89 7.07
C SER A 36 31.84 -3.73 6.33
N SER A 37 32.89 -3.15 6.94
CA SER A 37 33.52 -1.90 6.51
C SER A 37 34.04 -1.91 5.06
N GLN A 38 34.61 -3.02 4.61
CA GLN A 38 35.17 -3.16 3.25
C GLN A 38 34.09 -3.16 2.17
N VAL A 39 32.95 -3.82 2.42
CA VAL A 39 31.81 -3.82 1.50
C VAL A 39 31.15 -2.45 1.49
N TRP A 40 31.04 -1.80 2.66
CA TRP A 40 30.49 -0.45 2.78
C TRP A 40 31.31 0.61 2.05
N SER A 41 32.64 0.57 2.16
CA SER A 41 33.50 1.51 1.44
C SER A 41 33.37 1.34 -0.07
N HIS A 42 33.27 0.10 -0.55
CA HIS A 42 33.02 -0.19 -1.96
C HIS A 42 31.66 0.34 -2.43
N LEU A 43 30.58 0.07 -1.67
CA LEU A 43 29.24 0.56 -2.00
C LEU A 43 29.17 2.08 -2.01
N ALA A 44 29.78 2.73 -1.00
CA ALA A 44 29.83 4.18 -0.89
C ALA A 44 30.57 4.84 -2.06
N ALA A 45 31.64 4.22 -2.54
CA ALA A 45 32.43 4.73 -3.66
C ALA A 45 31.80 4.49 -5.04
N THR A 46 30.89 3.52 -5.18
CA THR A 46 30.39 3.07 -6.49
C THR A 46 28.91 3.39 -6.71
N VAL A 47 28.02 2.75 -5.96
CA VAL A 47 26.58 2.69 -6.27
C VAL A 47 25.71 3.54 -5.33
N LEU A 48 26.16 3.75 -4.08
CA LEU A 48 25.36 4.42 -3.04
C LEU A 48 24.98 5.87 -3.39
N PRO A 49 25.85 6.71 -4.00
CA PRO A 49 25.47 8.05 -4.43
C PRO A 49 24.34 8.03 -5.47
N GLY A 50 24.37 7.04 -6.38
CA GLY A 50 23.32 6.81 -7.37
C GLY A 50 21.99 6.44 -6.72
N TYR A 51 22.01 5.46 -5.80
CA TYR A 51 20.81 5.05 -5.06
C TYR A 51 20.18 6.21 -4.29
N LEU A 52 20.99 7.03 -3.62
CA LEU A 52 20.51 8.20 -2.88
C LEU A 52 19.90 9.24 -3.81
N LYS A 53 20.62 9.63 -4.86
CA LYS A 53 20.18 10.64 -5.83
C LYS A 53 18.86 10.22 -6.50
N ASN A 54 18.79 9.00 -7.02
CA ASN A 54 17.60 8.54 -7.75
C ASN A 54 16.41 8.36 -6.82
N SER A 55 16.60 7.83 -5.60
CA SER A 55 15.51 7.70 -4.63
C SER A 55 14.97 9.07 -4.21
N LEU A 56 15.83 10.08 -4.01
CA LEU A 56 15.42 11.46 -3.72
C LEU A 56 14.67 12.09 -4.90
N LEU A 57 15.16 11.91 -6.14
CA LEU A 57 14.49 12.41 -7.34
C LEU A 57 13.10 11.78 -7.53
N LEU A 58 12.98 10.46 -7.31
CA LEU A 58 11.69 9.76 -7.33
C LEU A 58 10.75 10.34 -6.27
N MET A 59 11.20 10.49 -5.02
CA MET A 59 10.36 11.04 -3.96
C MET A 59 9.90 12.47 -4.24
N LEU A 60 10.79 13.34 -4.72
CA LEU A 60 10.43 14.72 -5.05
C LEU A 60 9.47 14.77 -6.23
N GLY A 61 9.76 14.04 -7.31
CA GLY A 61 8.93 14.00 -8.51
C GLY A 61 7.54 13.40 -8.24
N VAL A 62 7.49 12.24 -7.60
CA VAL A 62 6.22 11.59 -7.25
C VAL A 62 5.47 12.43 -6.24
N GLY A 63 6.13 12.92 -5.18
CA GLY A 63 5.51 13.76 -4.15
C GLY A 63 4.84 15.01 -4.71
N LEU A 64 5.51 15.72 -5.63
CA LEU A 64 4.92 16.87 -6.32
C LEU A 64 3.75 16.46 -7.21
N GLY A 65 3.89 15.39 -7.99
CA GLY A 65 2.85 14.93 -8.90
C GLY A 65 1.58 14.45 -8.19
N VAL A 66 1.72 13.62 -7.15
CA VAL A 66 0.58 13.15 -6.37
C VAL A 66 -0.06 14.25 -5.54
N PHE A 67 0.72 15.26 -5.08
CA PHE A 67 0.16 16.47 -4.49
C PHE A 67 -0.73 17.21 -5.49
N LEU A 68 -0.20 17.53 -6.68
CA LEU A 68 -0.93 18.30 -7.69
C LEU A 68 -2.19 17.58 -8.17
N ILE A 69 -2.06 16.31 -8.56
CA ILE A 69 -3.19 15.52 -9.07
C ILE A 69 -4.16 15.19 -7.94
N GLY A 70 -3.67 14.68 -6.80
CA GLY A 70 -4.50 14.25 -5.68
C GLY A 70 -5.29 15.40 -5.07
N VAL A 71 -4.63 16.52 -4.74
CA VAL A 71 -5.30 17.70 -4.16
C VAL A 71 -6.21 18.37 -5.20
N GLY A 72 -5.72 18.52 -6.44
CA GLY A 72 -6.46 19.18 -7.51
C GLY A 72 -7.77 18.45 -7.84
N THR A 73 -7.70 17.13 -8.06
CA THR A 73 -8.89 16.33 -8.35
C THR A 73 -9.81 16.19 -7.13
N ALA A 74 -9.27 16.14 -5.90
CA ALA A 74 -10.07 16.15 -4.68
C ALA A 74 -10.88 17.45 -4.57
N TRP A 75 -10.26 18.61 -4.82
CA TRP A 75 -10.94 19.90 -4.81
C TRP A 75 -12.03 19.98 -5.89
N LEU A 76 -11.71 19.61 -7.13
CA LEU A 76 -12.67 19.67 -8.24
C LEU A 76 -13.92 18.84 -7.95
N VAL A 77 -13.75 17.62 -7.48
CA VAL A 77 -14.88 16.69 -7.30
C VAL A 77 -15.69 16.98 -6.03
N THR A 78 -15.09 17.62 -5.02
CA THR A 78 -15.80 17.99 -3.78
C THR A 78 -16.49 19.34 -3.87
N MET A 79 -15.80 20.34 -4.42
CA MET A 79 -16.24 21.74 -4.37
C MET A 79 -16.81 22.24 -5.69
N CYS A 80 -16.62 21.53 -6.80
CA CYS A 80 -17.15 21.94 -8.10
C CYS A 80 -18.19 20.93 -8.63
N ARG A 81 -19.11 21.42 -9.46
CA ARG A 81 -20.00 20.57 -10.27
C ARG A 81 -19.72 20.80 -11.75
N PHE A 82 -19.50 19.68 -12.42
CA PHE A 82 -19.26 19.56 -13.85
C PHE A 82 -19.79 18.19 -14.32
N PRO A 83 -19.97 17.96 -15.63
CA PRO A 83 -20.47 16.69 -16.16
C PRO A 83 -19.63 15.51 -15.65
N GLY A 84 -20.27 14.47 -15.14
CA GLY A 84 -19.57 13.28 -14.63
C GLY A 84 -18.92 13.42 -13.25
N SER A 85 -18.95 14.59 -12.60
CA SER A 85 -18.32 14.82 -11.28
C SER A 85 -18.66 13.76 -10.21
N ARG A 86 -19.91 13.27 -10.18
CA ARG A 86 -20.34 12.20 -9.26
C ARG A 86 -19.67 10.84 -9.55
N TRP A 87 -19.40 10.53 -10.81
CA TRP A 87 -18.69 9.31 -11.17
C TRP A 87 -17.22 9.41 -10.78
N PHE A 88 -16.61 10.57 -11.00
CA PHE A 88 -15.22 10.82 -10.59
C PHE A 88 -14.99 10.74 -9.08
N GLU A 89 -16.02 10.93 -8.23
CA GLU A 89 -15.93 10.65 -6.78
C GLU A 89 -15.42 9.24 -6.48
N PHE A 90 -15.73 8.29 -7.36
CA PHE A 90 -15.34 6.90 -7.25
C PHE A 90 -14.22 6.52 -8.21
N LEU A 91 -14.30 6.94 -9.47
CA LEU A 91 -13.34 6.55 -10.51
C LEU A 91 -11.89 6.96 -10.17
N LEU A 92 -11.69 8.07 -9.47
CA LEU A 92 -10.37 8.55 -9.03
C LEU A 92 -9.71 7.65 -7.97
N LEU A 93 -10.46 6.72 -7.38
CA LEU A 93 -9.91 5.71 -6.46
C LEU A 93 -9.43 4.46 -7.19
N LEU A 94 -9.94 4.18 -8.39
CA LEU A 94 -9.71 2.91 -9.06
C LEU A 94 -8.26 2.65 -9.47
N PRO A 95 -7.44 3.64 -9.89
CA PRO A 95 -6.03 3.37 -10.21
C PRO A 95 -5.20 2.77 -9.07
N LEU A 96 -5.65 2.91 -7.83
CA LEU A 96 -5.01 2.27 -6.66
C LEU A 96 -5.07 0.72 -6.73
N ALA A 97 -6.02 0.18 -7.49
CA ALA A 97 -6.18 -1.25 -7.72
C ALA A 97 -5.09 -1.84 -8.63
N ALA A 98 -4.53 -1.02 -9.54
CA ALA A 98 -3.56 -1.47 -10.51
C ALA A 98 -2.13 -1.37 -9.95
N PRO A 99 -1.37 -2.48 -9.89
CA PRO A 99 0.02 -2.43 -9.46
C PRO A 99 0.88 -1.62 -10.43
N ALA A 100 1.75 -0.76 -9.90
CA ALA A 100 2.58 0.13 -10.71
C ALA A 100 3.54 -0.61 -11.65
N TYR A 101 4.08 -1.74 -11.22
CA TYR A 101 4.94 -2.57 -12.07
C TYR A 101 4.20 -3.13 -13.29
N ILE A 102 2.90 -3.43 -13.17
CA ILE A 102 2.07 -3.86 -14.31
C ILE A 102 1.90 -2.71 -15.31
N LEU A 103 1.64 -1.49 -14.81
CA LEU A 103 1.63 -0.31 -15.66
C LEU A 103 2.98 -0.13 -16.37
N ALA A 104 4.10 -0.32 -15.68
CA ALA A 104 5.44 -0.23 -16.27
C ALA A 104 5.59 -1.14 -17.48
N TYR A 105 5.16 -2.39 -17.36
CA TYR A 105 5.22 -3.38 -18.44
C TYR A 105 4.35 -3.00 -19.63
N VAL A 106 3.10 -2.62 -19.35
CA VAL A 106 2.14 -2.28 -20.40
C VAL A 106 2.53 -1.00 -21.14
N TYR A 107 3.01 0.00 -20.41
CA TYR A 107 3.46 1.26 -21.02
C TYR A 107 4.78 1.10 -21.78
N THR A 108 5.67 0.19 -21.38
CA THR A 108 6.84 -0.16 -22.19
C THR A 108 6.40 -0.79 -23.51
N GLU A 109 5.59 -1.86 -23.50
CA GLU A 109 5.08 -2.47 -24.75
C GLU A 109 4.42 -1.43 -25.68
N TRP A 110 3.74 -0.44 -25.09
CA TRP A 110 2.98 0.54 -25.86
C TRP A 110 3.83 1.69 -26.40
N LEU A 111 4.80 2.18 -25.63
CA LEU A 111 5.56 3.41 -25.90
C LEU A 111 7.00 3.17 -26.37
N GLU A 112 7.54 1.95 -26.30
CA GLU A 112 8.90 1.65 -26.78
C GLU A 112 9.00 1.81 -28.30
N PHE A 113 10.22 1.78 -28.86
CA PHE A 113 10.46 2.01 -30.28
C PHE A 113 9.69 1.06 -31.20
N TYR A 114 9.56 -0.23 -30.84
CA TYR A 114 8.76 -1.20 -31.59
C TYR A 114 7.25 -1.08 -31.31
N GLY A 115 6.88 -0.34 -30.26
CA GLY A 115 5.52 -0.26 -29.76
C GLY A 115 4.56 0.44 -30.73
N PRO A 116 3.24 0.21 -30.61
CA PRO A 116 2.23 0.75 -31.52
C PRO A 116 2.25 2.28 -31.66
N VAL A 117 2.59 3.02 -30.59
CA VAL A 117 2.60 4.49 -30.64
C VAL A 117 3.71 4.99 -31.54
N GLN A 118 4.94 4.52 -31.32
CA GLN A 118 6.08 4.95 -32.12
C GLN A 118 6.03 4.40 -33.55
N SER A 119 5.57 3.16 -33.74
CA SER A 119 5.42 2.58 -35.09
C SER A 119 4.37 3.31 -35.92
N SER A 120 3.25 3.72 -35.32
CA SER A 120 2.22 4.53 -35.99
C SER A 120 2.72 5.93 -36.34
N LEU A 121 3.47 6.59 -35.44
CA LEU A 121 4.09 7.88 -35.73
C LEU A 121 5.06 7.79 -36.92
N ARG A 122 5.92 6.77 -36.93
CA ARG A 122 6.83 6.52 -38.06
C ARG A 122 6.09 6.29 -39.36
N ALA A 123 5.01 5.51 -39.34
CA ALA A 123 4.19 5.25 -40.52
C ALA A 123 3.50 6.53 -41.06
N ILE A 124 3.04 7.43 -40.17
CA ILE A 124 2.37 8.67 -40.56
C ILE A 124 3.35 9.70 -41.13
N PHE A 125 4.53 9.86 -40.51
CA PHE A 125 5.51 10.88 -40.88
C PHE A 125 6.57 10.38 -41.88
N GLY A 126 6.55 9.10 -42.25
CA GLY A 126 7.52 8.50 -43.17
C GLY A 126 8.93 8.35 -42.58
N TRP A 127 9.05 8.35 -41.25
CA TRP A 127 10.32 8.18 -40.56
C TRP A 127 10.78 6.72 -40.64
N THR A 128 12.03 6.51 -41.01
CA THR A 128 12.61 5.17 -41.23
C THR A 128 13.83 4.92 -40.35
N ALA A 129 14.58 5.96 -40.00
CA ALA A 129 15.74 5.87 -39.13
C ALA A 129 15.38 6.23 -37.67
N VAL A 130 16.12 5.65 -36.72
CA VAL A 130 15.95 5.92 -35.28
C VAL A 130 16.22 7.39 -34.93
N GLY A 131 17.04 8.09 -35.73
CA GLY A 131 17.38 9.50 -35.52
C GLY A 131 16.41 10.52 -36.12
N ASP A 132 15.38 10.08 -36.85
CA ASP A 132 14.46 10.99 -37.56
C ASP A 132 13.58 11.80 -36.60
N TYR A 133 13.39 11.32 -35.37
CA TYR A 133 12.61 11.98 -34.34
C TYR A 133 13.14 11.65 -32.94
N TRP A 134 12.91 12.56 -31.99
CA TRP A 134 13.17 12.31 -30.58
C TRP A 134 11.89 11.88 -29.88
N PHE A 135 11.95 10.79 -29.10
CA PHE A 135 10.86 10.34 -28.25
C PHE A 135 11.38 10.08 -26.82
N PRO A 136 10.67 10.54 -25.77
CA PRO A 136 11.09 10.33 -24.39
C PRO A 136 11.20 8.84 -24.05
N SER A 137 12.33 8.39 -23.51
CA SER A 137 12.47 7.00 -23.08
C SER A 137 11.58 6.71 -21.86
N ILE A 138 10.69 5.73 -22.02
CA ILE A 138 9.79 5.31 -20.93
C ILE A 138 10.56 4.62 -19.80
N ARG A 139 11.59 3.84 -20.14
CA ARG A 139 12.56 3.24 -19.20
C ARG A 139 13.54 4.30 -18.69
N SER A 140 13.03 5.21 -17.86
CA SER A 140 13.78 6.33 -17.30
C SER A 140 13.23 6.71 -15.91
N ILE A 141 13.98 7.55 -15.18
CA ILE A 141 13.51 8.11 -13.90
C ILE A 141 12.22 8.91 -14.10
N GLY A 142 12.10 9.67 -15.20
CA GLY A 142 10.90 10.43 -15.52
C GLY A 142 9.70 9.54 -15.80
N GLY A 143 9.90 8.44 -16.53
CA GLY A 143 8.86 7.43 -16.75
C GLY A 143 8.42 6.76 -15.44
N ALA A 144 9.37 6.38 -14.58
CA ALA A 144 9.06 5.82 -13.27
C ALA A 144 8.23 6.79 -12.40
N ILE A 145 8.61 8.08 -12.38
CA ILE A 145 7.85 9.13 -11.68
C ILE A 145 6.42 9.21 -12.24
N ALA A 146 6.26 9.27 -13.56
CA ALA A 146 4.95 9.40 -14.20
C ALA A 146 4.02 8.24 -13.85
N LEU A 147 4.49 7.00 -13.94
CA LEU A 147 3.67 5.82 -13.64
C LEU A 147 3.33 5.72 -12.16
N LEU A 148 4.30 5.99 -11.27
CA LEU A 148 4.04 6.00 -9.83
C LEU A 148 3.04 7.09 -9.44
N ILE A 149 3.08 8.27 -10.08
CA ILE A 149 2.06 9.31 -9.87
C ILE A 149 0.67 8.78 -10.24
N LEU A 150 0.52 8.15 -11.41
CA LEU A 150 -0.76 7.63 -11.90
C LEU A 150 -1.38 6.58 -10.97
N THR A 151 -0.56 5.82 -10.24
CA THR A 151 -1.03 4.78 -9.31
C THR A 151 -1.17 5.26 -7.88
N LEU A 152 -0.34 6.23 -7.44
CA LEU A 152 -0.23 6.62 -6.03
C LEU A 152 -0.95 7.93 -5.67
N TYR A 153 -1.38 8.74 -6.66
CA TYR A 153 -2.23 9.91 -6.38
C TYR A 153 -3.52 9.61 -5.60
N PRO A 154 -4.16 8.42 -5.70
CA PRO A 154 -5.39 8.13 -4.97
C PRO A 154 -5.24 8.21 -3.44
N TYR A 155 -4.04 7.95 -2.90
CA TYR A 155 -3.77 8.09 -1.46
C TYR A 155 -3.96 9.53 -0.97
N VAL A 156 -3.42 10.50 -1.73
CA VAL A 156 -3.60 11.92 -1.44
C VAL A 156 -5.04 12.35 -1.69
N TYR A 157 -5.61 11.95 -2.84
CA TYR A 157 -6.99 12.25 -3.20
C TYR A 157 -7.98 11.87 -2.09
N LEU A 158 -7.90 10.63 -1.59
CA LEU A 158 -8.84 10.09 -0.61
C LEU A 158 -8.80 10.89 0.70
N LEU A 159 -7.61 11.09 1.26
CA LEU A 159 -7.45 11.77 2.56
C LEU A 159 -7.82 13.25 2.47
N VAL A 160 -7.42 13.92 1.39
CA VAL A 160 -7.72 15.33 1.16
C VAL A 160 -9.21 15.55 0.90
N ARG A 161 -9.86 14.66 0.15
CA ARG A 161 -11.29 14.70 -0.09
C ARG A 161 -12.09 14.60 1.21
N VAL A 162 -11.73 13.68 2.11
CA VAL A 162 -12.36 13.57 3.44
C VAL A 162 -12.19 14.87 4.22
N SER A 163 -10.98 15.44 4.23
CA SER A 163 -10.71 16.73 4.89
C SER A 163 -11.57 17.87 4.34
N PHE A 164 -11.74 17.97 3.02
CA PHE A 164 -12.58 18.99 2.40
C PHE A 164 -14.06 18.81 2.71
N LEU A 165 -14.55 17.57 2.81
CA LEU A 165 -15.93 17.29 3.20
C LEU A 165 -16.20 17.62 4.67
N GLU A 166 -15.24 17.38 5.56
CA GLU A 166 -15.43 17.54 7.01
C GLU A 166 -15.17 18.95 7.54
N GLN A 167 -14.16 19.66 7.03
CA GLN A 167 -13.64 20.89 7.68
C GLN A 167 -14.07 22.18 6.98
N ALA A 168 -14.52 22.11 5.73
CA ALA A 168 -14.53 23.28 4.86
C ALA A 168 -15.89 24.00 4.77
N THR A 169 -17.01 23.40 5.20
CA THR A 169 -18.36 23.98 4.96
C THR A 169 -18.52 25.38 5.54
N CYS A 170 -18.37 25.55 6.86
CA CYS A 170 -18.59 26.84 7.52
C CYS A 170 -17.48 27.85 7.21
N MET A 171 -16.22 27.39 7.14
CA MET A 171 -15.08 28.26 6.87
C MET A 171 -15.07 28.76 5.42
N LEU A 172 -15.50 27.93 4.45
CA LEU A 172 -15.63 28.36 3.06
C LEU A 172 -16.82 29.29 2.86
N GLU A 173 -17.97 29.03 3.50
CA GLU A 173 -19.10 29.96 3.49
C GLU A 173 -18.69 31.33 4.08
N ALA A 174 -18.00 31.35 5.22
CA ALA A 174 -17.47 32.58 5.81
C ALA A 174 -16.50 33.31 4.88
N SER A 175 -15.58 32.58 4.21
CA SER A 175 -14.67 33.17 3.23
C SER A 175 -15.42 33.83 2.07
N ARG A 176 -16.53 33.23 1.62
CA ARG A 176 -17.37 33.77 0.54
C ARG A 176 -18.13 35.02 0.99
N SER A 177 -18.66 35.03 2.22
CA SER A 177 -19.29 36.22 2.80
C SER A 177 -18.32 37.38 2.93
N LEU A 178 -17.03 37.10 3.14
CA LEU A 178 -15.94 38.09 3.13
C LEU A 178 -15.43 38.46 1.73
N GLY A 179 -16.12 38.03 0.66
CA GLY A 179 -15.79 38.39 -0.73
C GLY A 179 -14.64 37.59 -1.35
N CYS A 180 -14.22 36.47 -0.76
CA CYS A 180 -13.20 35.63 -1.37
C CYS A 180 -13.75 34.92 -2.61
N ASN A 181 -13.00 35.00 -3.71
CA ASN A 181 -13.26 34.19 -4.91
C ASN A 181 -12.81 32.72 -4.67
N PRO A 182 -13.24 31.76 -5.51
CA PRO A 182 -12.97 30.33 -5.28
C PRO A 182 -11.48 29.97 -5.16
N TRP A 183 -10.61 30.63 -5.95
CA TRP A 183 -9.17 30.42 -5.92
C TRP A 183 -8.53 30.96 -4.64
N ARG A 184 -8.97 32.13 -4.18
CA ARG A 184 -8.52 32.71 -2.92
C ARG A 184 -8.99 31.84 -1.76
N SER A 185 -10.28 31.45 -1.73
CA SER A 185 -10.81 30.52 -0.73
C SER A 185 -10.04 29.18 -0.71
N PHE A 186 -9.66 28.66 -1.88
CA PHE A 186 -8.82 27.46 -1.97
C PHE A 186 -7.44 27.69 -1.34
N LEU A 187 -6.68 28.69 -1.79
CA LEU A 187 -5.30 28.90 -1.37
C LEU A 187 -5.15 29.38 0.08
N THR A 188 -6.08 30.20 0.57
CA THR A 188 -5.97 30.84 1.89
C THR A 188 -6.72 30.11 2.99
N VAL A 189 -7.73 29.31 2.65
CA VAL A 189 -8.58 28.62 3.65
C VAL A 189 -8.52 27.10 3.48
N ALA A 190 -8.93 26.58 2.33
CA ALA A 190 -9.06 25.13 2.15
C ALA A 190 -7.72 24.40 2.22
N LEU A 191 -6.72 24.88 1.46
CA LEU A 191 -5.42 24.23 1.35
C LEU A 191 -4.66 24.25 2.69
N PRO A 192 -4.60 25.37 3.45
CA PRO A 192 -4.00 25.38 4.78
C PRO A 192 -4.69 24.45 5.78
N LEU A 193 -6.02 24.39 5.78
CA LEU A 193 -6.78 23.50 6.65
C LEU A 193 -6.57 22.02 6.29
N ALA A 194 -6.45 21.71 5.00
CA ALA A 194 -6.20 20.35 4.52
C ALA A 194 -4.75 19.88 4.68
N ARG A 195 -3.79 20.74 5.07
CA ARG A 195 -2.36 20.39 5.21
C ARG A 195 -2.11 19.07 5.95
N PRO A 196 -2.75 18.76 7.09
CA PRO A 196 -2.49 17.50 7.80
C PRO A 196 -2.89 16.27 6.98
N ALA A 197 -4.01 16.35 6.26
CA ALA A 197 -4.49 15.28 5.37
C ALA A 197 -3.60 15.15 4.13
N ILE A 198 -3.12 16.27 3.59
CA ILE A 198 -2.16 16.30 2.48
C ILE A 198 -0.85 15.60 2.89
N MET A 199 -0.27 15.99 4.04
CA MET A 199 0.99 15.41 4.53
C MET A 199 0.85 13.92 4.83
N ALA A 200 -0.29 13.51 5.38
CA ALA A 200 -0.62 12.10 5.57
C ALA A 200 -0.66 11.31 4.25
N GLY A 201 -1.36 11.84 3.24
CA GLY A 201 -1.44 11.19 1.92
C GLY A 201 -0.11 11.15 1.20
N LEU A 202 0.68 12.23 1.31
CA LEU A 202 2.03 12.29 0.77
C LEU A 202 2.94 11.27 1.43
N ALA A 203 2.92 11.16 2.76
CA ALA A 203 3.73 10.19 3.48
C ALA A 203 3.44 8.75 3.01
N LEU A 204 2.16 8.39 2.86
CA LEU A 204 1.76 7.07 2.35
C LEU A 204 2.26 6.85 0.91
N ALA A 205 2.04 7.82 0.02
CA ALA A 205 2.49 7.71 -1.37
C ALA A 205 4.03 7.61 -1.49
N LEU A 206 4.78 8.34 -0.67
CA LEU A 206 6.24 8.30 -0.65
C LEU A 206 6.78 6.99 -0.07
N MET A 207 6.11 6.42 0.95
CA MET A 207 6.45 5.09 1.47
C MET A 207 6.23 4.01 0.41
N GLU A 208 5.14 4.08 -0.34
CA GLU A 208 4.89 3.15 -1.47
C GLU A 208 5.88 3.37 -2.62
N THR A 209 6.27 4.62 -2.90
CA THR A 209 7.30 4.95 -3.90
C THR A 209 8.64 4.33 -3.55
N LEU A 210 9.07 4.42 -2.29
CA LEU A 210 10.30 3.79 -1.82
C LEU A 210 10.19 2.28 -1.78
N ASN A 211 9.00 1.74 -1.54
CA ASN A 211 8.76 0.31 -1.53
C ASN A 211 8.69 -0.31 -2.94
N ASP A 212 8.38 0.47 -3.97
CA ASP A 212 8.26 -0.05 -5.33
C ASP A 212 9.61 -0.61 -5.81
N PHE A 213 9.62 -1.92 -6.03
CA PHE A 213 10.75 -2.63 -6.63
C PHE A 213 10.51 -2.89 -8.12
N GLY A 214 9.30 -3.36 -8.49
CA GLY A 214 9.03 -3.87 -9.82
C GLY A 214 9.14 -2.83 -10.93
N THR A 215 8.63 -1.61 -10.72
CA THR A 215 8.65 -0.52 -11.70
C THR A 215 10.08 -0.03 -11.92
N VAL A 216 10.75 0.32 -10.82
CA VAL A 216 12.10 0.89 -10.86
C VAL A 216 13.14 -0.13 -11.34
N GLN A 217 13.03 -1.40 -10.96
CA GLN A 217 13.93 -2.46 -11.44
C GLN A 217 13.75 -2.67 -12.94
N TYR A 218 12.51 -2.72 -13.43
CA TYR A 218 12.24 -2.94 -14.85
C TYR A 218 12.70 -1.78 -15.74
N PHE A 219 12.58 -0.54 -15.25
CA PHE A 219 13.09 0.64 -15.95
C PHE A 219 14.60 0.84 -15.80
N GLY A 220 15.29 -0.04 -15.07
CA GLY A 220 16.74 0.08 -14.85
C GLY A 220 17.12 1.28 -13.97
N VAL A 221 16.22 1.72 -13.10
CA VAL A 221 16.46 2.83 -12.17
C VAL A 221 17.07 2.31 -10.87
N ASP A 222 18.30 2.74 -10.61
CA ASP A 222 19.08 2.36 -9.45
C ASP A 222 18.60 3.11 -8.20
N THR A 223 17.83 2.47 -7.34
CA THR A 223 17.27 3.02 -6.09
C THR A 223 17.79 2.26 -4.88
N PHE A 224 17.53 2.75 -3.67
CA PHE A 224 17.83 1.98 -2.46
C PHE A 224 17.18 0.60 -2.47
N THR A 225 15.95 0.49 -2.99
CA THR A 225 15.21 -0.75 -3.02
C THR A 225 15.83 -1.74 -4.00
N THR A 226 16.19 -1.34 -5.22
CA THR A 226 16.90 -2.23 -6.14
C THR A 226 18.32 -2.55 -5.66
N GLY A 227 18.98 -1.62 -4.98
CA GLY A 227 20.27 -1.81 -4.33
C GLY A 227 20.28 -2.94 -3.30
N ILE A 228 19.26 -3.00 -2.42
CA ILE A 228 19.14 -4.08 -1.43
C ILE A 228 19.09 -5.46 -2.12
N TYR A 229 18.32 -5.59 -3.19
CA TYR A 229 18.25 -6.85 -3.96
C TYR A 229 19.56 -7.18 -4.67
N ARG A 230 20.21 -6.19 -5.31
CA ARG A 230 21.47 -6.40 -6.01
C ARG A 230 22.59 -6.82 -5.07
N THR A 231 22.70 -6.19 -3.90
CA THR A 231 23.68 -6.58 -2.88
C THR A 231 23.39 -7.99 -2.34
N TRP A 232 22.11 -8.33 -2.15
CA TRP A 232 21.73 -9.65 -1.66
C TRP A 232 21.97 -10.78 -2.66
N PHE A 233 21.39 -10.68 -3.86
CA PHE A 233 21.39 -11.76 -4.86
C PHE A 233 22.54 -11.64 -5.86
N GLY A 234 22.90 -10.42 -6.24
CA GLY A 234 23.98 -10.19 -7.21
C GLY A 234 25.36 -10.36 -6.58
N MET A 235 25.57 -9.79 -5.39
CA MET A 235 26.87 -9.86 -4.70
C MET A 235 26.95 -11.00 -3.67
N GLY A 236 25.83 -11.60 -3.28
CA GLY A 236 25.79 -12.61 -2.21
C GLY A 236 25.98 -12.04 -0.79
N GLU A 237 26.02 -10.71 -0.64
CA GLU A 237 26.38 -10.00 0.58
C GLU A 237 25.15 -9.70 1.46
N ARG A 238 24.65 -10.73 2.14
CA ARG A 238 23.41 -10.64 2.94
C ARG A 238 23.49 -9.63 4.09
N VAL A 239 24.66 -9.49 4.72
CA VAL A 239 24.86 -8.56 5.84
C VAL A 239 24.83 -7.11 5.35
N ALA A 240 25.57 -6.80 4.28
CA ALA A 240 25.57 -5.46 3.69
C ALA A 240 24.18 -5.06 3.18
N ALA A 241 23.45 -6.00 2.56
CA ALA A 241 22.06 -5.77 2.16
C ALA A 241 21.12 -5.49 3.35
N ALA A 242 21.30 -6.17 4.48
CA ALA A 242 20.56 -5.87 5.71
C ALA A 242 20.89 -4.46 6.25
N GLN A 243 22.13 -4.01 6.12
CA GLN A 243 22.52 -2.67 6.55
C GLN A 243 21.97 -1.58 5.61
N LEU A 244 21.95 -1.81 4.30
CA LEU A 244 21.23 -0.94 3.35
C LEU A 244 19.74 -0.87 3.66
N ALA A 245 19.13 -2.01 3.99
CA ALA A 245 17.74 -2.11 4.44
C ALA A 245 17.50 -1.32 5.74
N ALA A 246 18.46 -1.33 6.67
CA ALA A 246 18.39 -0.55 7.90
C ALA A 246 18.47 0.96 7.64
N VAL A 247 19.34 1.41 6.74
CA VAL A 247 19.41 2.83 6.33
C VAL A 247 18.09 3.29 5.71
N LEU A 248 17.53 2.50 4.78
CA LEU A 248 16.22 2.80 4.18
C LEU A 248 15.10 2.84 5.23
N MET A 249 15.11 1.89 6.19
CA MET A 249 14.14 1.85 7.28
C MET A 249 14.24 3.08 8.19
N LEU A 250 15.45 3.51 8.56
CA LEU A 250 15.65 4.73 9.36
C LEU A 250 15.15 5.98 8.62
N PHE A 251 15.37 6.05 7.31
CA PHE A 251 14.85 7.13 6.48
C PHE A 251 13.31 7.17 6.48
N ILE A 252 12.67 6.01 6.30
CA ILE A 252 11.20 5.91 6.35
C ILE A 252 10.65 6.24 7.73
N LEU A 253 11.30 5.77 8.81
CA LEU A 253 10.93 6.15 10.17
C LEU A 253 11.02 7.67 10.37
N GLY A 254 12.03 8.32 9.79
CA GLY A 254 12.12 9.78 9.72
C GLY A 254 10.91 10.42 9.03
N LEU A 255 10.47 9.90 7.88
CA LEU A 255 9.27 10.38 7.18
C LEU A 255 7.99 10.22 8.04
N ILE A 256 7.83 9.08 8.72
CA ILE A 256 6.70 8.86 9.64
C ILE A 256 6.73 9.87 10.78
N LEU A 257 7.90 10.09 11.40
CA LEU A 257 8.02 11.05 12.50
C LEU A 257 7.70 12.49 12.06
N LEU A 258 8.12 12.88 10.86
CA LEU A 258 7.76 14.17 10.26
C LEU A 258 6.25 14.30 10.02
N GLU A 259 5.62 13.23 9.53
CA GLU A 259 4.17 13.16 9.33
C GLU A 259 3.41 13.29 10.66
N LEU A 260 3.82 12.53 11.68
CA LEU A 260 3.22 12.56 13.01
C LEU A 260 3.40 13.92 13.68
N TRP A 261 4.55 14.55 13.49
CA TRP A 261 4.83 15.89 14.01
C TRP A 261 3.94 16.95 13.34
N SER A 262 3.77 16.87 12.01
CA SER A 262 2.88 17.74 11.24
C SER A 262 1.43 17.68 11.75
N ARG A 263 0.93 16.49 12.08
CA ARG A 263 -0.43 16.30 12.62
C ARG A 263 -0.65 16.90 14.01
N ARG A 264 0.39 16.95 14.86
CA ARG A 264 0.27 17.44 16.26
C ARG A 264 -0.12 18.92 16.33
N GLN A 265 0.29 19.71 15.35
CA GLN A 265 0.01 21.15 15.28
C GLN A 265 -1.41 21.48 14.80
N ALA A 266 -2.18 20.48 14.36
CA ALA A 266 -3.45 20.68 13.64
C ALA A 266 -4.66 20.01 14.33
N LYS A 267 -4.68 19.96 15.66
CA LYS A 267 -5.88 19.54 16.41
C LYS A 267 -6.94 20.64 16.32
N TYR A 268 -7.66 20.68 15.20
CA TYR A 268 -8.87 21.47 15.07
C TYR A 268 -10.02 20.72 15.77
N TYR A 269 -10.56 21.31 16.83
CA TYR A 269 -11.73 20.75 17.51
C TYR A 269 -12.95 20.92 16.59
N GLN A 270 -13.51 19.80 16.13
CA GLN A 270 -14.81 19.80 15.46
C GLN A 270 -15.87 20.23 16.47
N SER A 271 -16.44 21.41 16.27
CA SER A 271 -17.76 21.71 16.81
C SER A 271 -18.77 20.86 16.03
N ASN A 272 -19.72 20.28 16.75
CA ASN A 272 -20.70 19.27 16.31
C ASN A 272 -21.69 19.84 15.27
N SER A 273 -21.17 20.30 14.13
CA SER A 273 -21.93 20.93 13.06
C SER A 273 -22.66 19.86 12.28
N ARG A 274 -24.00 19.92 12.26
CA ARG A 274 -24.83 19.09 11.38
C ARG A 274 -24.25 19.13 9.96
N PHE A 275 -24.13 17.97 9.32
CA PHE A 275 -23.73 17.83 7.92
C PHE A 275 -24.63 18.71 7.03
N LYS A 276 -24.24 19.96 6.81
CA LYS A 276 -24.93 20.87 5.89
C LYS A 276 -24.48 20.48 4.49
N GLN A 277 -25.41 20.32 3.56
CA GLN A 277 -25.08 20.04 2.16
C GLN A 277 -24.21 21.17 1.61
N LEU A 278 -22.99 20.83 1.17
CA LEU A 278 -22.10 21.73 0.46
C LEU A 278 -22.83 22.29 -0.77
N ASN A 279 -22.80 23.63 -0.95
CA ASN A 279 -23.26 24.26 -2.19
C ASN A 279 -22.07 24.46 -3.15
N PRO A 280 -21.87 23.57 -4.12
CA PRO A 280 -20.67 23.52 -4.94
C PRO A 280 -20.65 24.61 -6.02
N PHE A 281 -19.45 24.99 -6.45
CA PHE A 281 -19.24 25.90 -7.58
C PHE A 281 -19.68 25.24 -8.89
N GLN A 282 -20.66 25.84 -9.57
CA GLN A 282 -21.14 25.38 -10.86
C GLN A 282 -20.15 25.80 -11.97
N LEU A 283 -19.43 24.84 -12.55
CA LEU A 283 -18.53 25.10 -13.67
C LEU A 283 -19.31 25.00 -14.99
N LYS A 284 -19.13 25.99 -15.88
CA LYS A 284 -19.75 26.03 -17.21
C LYS A 284 -18.70 26.29 -18.29
N GLY A 285 -19.01 25.89 -19.53
CA GLY A 285 -18.14 26.08 -20.70
C GLY A 285 -16.77 25.41 -20.56
N ILE A 286 -15.71 26.11 -20.97
CA ILE A 286 -14.34 25.58 -20.97
C ILE A 286 -13.85 25.10 -19.59
N ARG A 287 -14.31 25.74 -18.50
CA ARG A 287 -13.92 25.35 -17.14
C ARG A 287 -14.47 23.98 -16.75
N ALA A 288 -15.66 23.64 -17.22
CA ALA A 288 -16.25 22.32 -17.00
C ALA A 288 -15.49 21.24 -17.80
N VAL A 289 -15.09 21.56 -19.03
CA VAL A 289 -14.29 20.68 -19.90
C VAL A 289 -12.90 20.43 -19.29
N LEU A 290 -12.21 21.47 -18.83
CA LEU A 290 -10.92 21.32 -18.17
C LEU A 290 -11.02 20.51 -16.87
N ALA A 291 -12.06 20.72 -16.06
CA ALA A 291 -12.30 19.92 -14.86
C ALA A 291 -12.57 18.45 -15.18
N PHE A 292 -13.34 18.18 -16.24
CA PHE A 292 -13.58 16.83 -16.73
C PHE A 292 -12.27 16.14 -17.13
N PHE A 293 -11.44 16.77 -17.97
CA PHE A 293 -10.17 16.18 -18.40
C PHE A 293 -9.16 16.04 -17.26
N ALA A 294 -9.10 17.00 -16.34
CA ALA A 294 -8.24 16.91 -15.15
C ALA A 294 -8.56 15.68 -14.29
N CYS A 295 -9.83 15.24 -14.25
CA CYS A 295 -10.23 14.02 -13.54
C CYS A 295 -10.16 12.77 -14.43
N CYS A 296 -10.43 12.90 -15.73
CA CYS A 296 -10.46 11.80 -16.67
C CYS A 296 -9.05 11.26 -16.97
N ILE A 297 -8.07 12.14 -17.20
CA ILE A 297 -6.71 11.75 -17.62
C ILE A 297 -6.05 10.79 -16.61
N PRO A 298 -5.98 11.09 -15.29
CA PRO A 298 -5.34 10.20 -14.33
C PRO A 298 -6.02 8.83 -14.22
N VAL A 299 -7.36 8.79 -14.35
CA VAL A 299 -8.13 7.53 -14.30
C VAL A 299 -7.92 6.72 -15.58
N PHE A 300 -7.97 7.39 -16.74
CA PHE A 300 -7.81 6.74 -18.02
C PHE A 300 -6.41 6.15 -18.17
N LEU A 301 -5.38 6.94 -17.89
CA LEU A 301 -3.98 6.49 -17.97
C LEU A 301 -3.62 5.52 -16.84
N GLY A 302 -4.12 5.74 -15.62
CA GLY A 302 -3.78 4.88 -14.48
C GLY A 302 -4.46 3.51 -14.48
N LEU A 303 -5.53 3.32 -15.27
CA LEU A 303 -6.31 2.08 -15.21
C LEU A 303 -6.96 1.65 -16.53
N PHE A 304 -7.76 2.51 -17.15
CA PHE A 304 -8.58 2.06 -18.29
C PHE A 304 -7.72 1.72 -19.50
N LEU A 305 -6.75 2.57 -19.84
CA LEU A 305 -5.82 2.32 -20.92
C LEU A 305 -4.99 1.05 -20.69
N PRO A 306 -4.27 0.87 -19.56
CA PRO A 306 -3.54 -0.37 -19.33
C PRO A 306 -4.47 -1.59 -19.24
N GLY A 307 -5.66 -1.46 -18.67
CA GLY A 307 -6.66 -2.53 -18.64
C GLY A 307 -7.15 -2.95 -20.02
N ILE A 308 -7.38 -2.00 -20.92
CA ILE A 308 -7.77 -2.28 -22.33
C ILE A 308 -6.62 -2.95 -23.08
N LEU A 309 -5.39 -2.47 -22.91
CA LEU A 309 -4.21 -3.06 -23.55
C LEU A 309 -3.97 -4.50 -23.07
N LEU A 310 -4.03 -4.72 -21.75
CA LEU A 310 -3.95 -6.06 -21.17
C LEU A 310 -5.07 -6.97 -21.68
N LEU A 311 -6.31 -6.48 -21.73
CA LEU A 311 -7.43 -7.24 -22.26
C LEU A 311 -7.20 -7.63 -23.73
N LYS A 312 -6.75 -6.69 -24.56
CA LYS A 312 -6.43 -6.95 -25.96
C LYS A 312 -5.36 -8.04 -26.09
N MET A 313 -4.21 -7.87 -25.43
CA MET A 313 -3.11 -8.85 -25.46
C MET A 313 -3.55 -10.22 -24.96
N THR A 314 -4.42 -10.24 -23.94
CA THR A 314 -4.98 -11.46 -23.36
C THR A 314 -5.91 -12.17 -24.34
N LEU A 315 -6.79 -11.44 -25.04
CA LEU A 315 -7.70 -11.99 -26.05
C LEU A 315 -6.95 -12.53 -27.27
N GLU A 316 -5.86 -11.88 -27.66
CA GLU A 316 -4.97 -12.34 -28.73
C GLU A 316 -4.19 -13.61 -28.35
N ASN A 317 -3.99 -13.87 -27.05
CA ASN A 317 -3.17 -14.97 -26.53
C ASN A 317 -3.95 -15.93 -25.59
N LEU A 318 -5.24 -16.17 -25.86
CA LEU A 318 -6.13 -16.99 -25.01
C LEU A 318 -5.59 -18.38 -24.67
N GLN A 319 -4.77 -18.98 -25.54
CA GLN A 319 -4.17 -20.29 -25.30
C GLN A 319 -3.29 -20.31 -24.04
N THR A 320 -2.63 -19.18 -23.71
CA THR A 320 -1.74 -19.05 -22.54
C THR A 320 -2.51 -18.90 -21.23
N LEU A 321 -3.75 -18.41 -21.27
CA LEU A 321 -4.62 -18.25 -20.10
C LEU A 321 -5.12 -19.59 -19.55
N PHE A 322 -5.36 -20.56 -20.43
CA PHE A 322 -5.90 -21.87 -20.06
C PHE A 322 -4.82 -22.92 -19.76
N ASP A 323 -3.56 -22.50 -19.65
CA ASP A 323 -2.49 -23.39 -19.20
C ASP A 323 -2.73 -23.82 -17.74
N LYS A 324 -2.46 -25.09 -17.42
CA LYS A 324 -2.61 -25.66 -16.07
C LYS A 324 -1.80 -24.86 -15.03
N ARG A 325 -0.67 -24.31 -15.45
CA ARG A 325 0.20 -23.47 -14.59
C ARG A 325 -0.45 -22.15 -14.18
N PHE A 326 -1.31 -21.56 -15.01
CA PHE A 326 -2.04 -20.35 -14.63
C PHE A 326 -2.91 -20.60 -13.38
N PHE A 327 -3.65 -21.70 -13.38
CA PHE A 327 -4.51 -22.09 -12.26
C PHE A 327 -3.69 -22.38 -11.00
N GLU A 328 -2.52 -22.99 -11.12
CA GLU A 328 -1.61 -23.22 -10.00
C GLU A 328 -1.18 -21.90 -9.34
N PHE A 329 -0.71 -20.93 -10.13
CA PHE A 329 -0.30 -19.63 -9.60
C PHE A 329 -1.47 -18.84 -9.01
N ALA A 330 -2.65 -18.93 -9.63
CA ALA A 330 -3.88 -18.32 -9.11
C ALA A 330 -4.29 -18.93 -7.75
N VAL A 331 -4.22 -20.26 -7.62
CA VAL A 331 -4.50 -20.96 -6.36
C VAL A 331 -3.47 -20.60 -5.30
N ASN A 332 -2.17 -20.55 -5.64
CA ASN A 332 -1.12 -20.15 -4.72
C ASN A 332 -1.36 -18.74 -4.18
N SER A 333 -1.64 -17.77 -5.07
CA SER A 333 -2.00 -16.40 -4.73
C SER A 333 -3.23 -16.33 -3.82
N LEU A 334 -4.31 -17.03 -4.19
CA LEU A 334 -5.55 -17.07 -3.41
C LEU A 334 -5.32 -17.66 -2.02
N LEU A 335 -4.57 -18.76 -1.93
CA LEU A 335 -4.26 -19.45 -0.68
C LEU A 335 -3.50 -18.53 0.29
N VAL A 336 -2.40 -17.90 -0.14
CA VAL A 336 -1.62 -17.05 0.76
C VAL A 336 -2.37 -15.77 1.14
N ALA A 337 -3.14 -15.19 0.22
CA ALA A 337 -3.94 -14.01 0.50
C ALA A 337 -5.09 -14.30 1.48
N THR A 338 -5.79 -15.43 1.32
CA THR A 338 -6.87 -15.84 2.22
C THR A 338 -6.33 -16.18 3.61
N ILE A 339 -5.27 -17.00 3.71
CA ILE A 339 -4.70 -17.37 5.02
C ILE A 339 -4.20 -16.12 5.75
N THR A 340 -3.46 -15.25 5.05
CA THR A 340 -2.96 -14.01 5.65
C THR A 340 -4.10 -13.09 6.07
N GLY A 341 -5.13 -12.91 5.23
CA GLY A 341 -6.28 -12.07 5.55
C GLY A 341 -7.02 -12.55 6.80
N VAL A 342 -7.27 -13.86 6.93
CA VAL A 342 -7.91 -14.44 8.12
C VAL A 342 -7.05 -14.26 9.37
N LEU A 343 -5.76 -14.59 9.29
CA LEU A 343 -4.83 -14.43 10.42
C LEU A 343 -4.68 -12.96 10.83
N ALA A 344 -4.60 -12.04 9.87
CA ALA A 344 -4.52 -10.61 10.12
C ALA A 344 -5.77 -10.09 10.85
N ILE A 345 -6.98 -10.53 10.45
CA ILE A 345 -8.21 -10.20 11.16
C ILE A 345 -8.17 -10.69 12.61
N VAL A 346 -7.79 -11.96 12.82
CA VAL A 346 -7.75 -12.57 14.16
C VAL A 346 -6.77 -11.81 15.06
N ILE A 347 -5.56 -11.56 14.57
CA ILE A 347 -4.52 -10.83 15.29
C ILE A 347 -4.97 -9.39 15.57
N ALA A 348 -5.49 -8.69 14.55
CA ALA A 348 -6.00 -7.33 14.69
C ALA A 348 -7.12 -7.23 15.73
N LEU A 349 -8.04 -8.20 15.75
CA LEU A 349 -9.15 -8.27 16.70
C LEU A 349 -8.63 -8.45 18.13
N VAL A 350 -7.69 -9.36 18.34
CA VAL A 350 -7.05 -9.59 19.64
C VAL A 350 -6.37 -8.30 20.14
N MET A 351 -5.64 -7.63 19.26
CA MET A 351 -4.89 -6.41 19.61
C MET A 351 -5.82 -5.22 19.90
N ALA A 352 -6.82 -5.00 19.05
CA ALA A 352 -7.81 -3.93 19.23
C ALA A 352 -8.63 -4.13 20.50
N TYR A 353 -9.07 -5.37 20.75
CA TYR A 353 -9.80 -5.70 21.96
C TYR A 353 -8.92 -5.64 23.22
N GLY A 354 -7.64 -6.03 23.12
CA GLY A 354 -6.66 -5.88 24.20
C GLY A 354 -6.51 -4.43 24.67
N VAL A 355 -6.41 -3.48 23.73
CA VAL A 355 -6.38 -2.03 24.04
C VAL A 355 -7.68 -1.58 24.69
N ARG A 356 -8.84 -2.04 24.21
CA ARG A 356 -10.15 -1.71 24.78
C ARG A 356 -10.28 -2.20 26.23
N LEU A 357 -9.82 -3.42 26.52
CA LEU A 357 -9.92 -4.00 27.86
C LEU A 357 -8.99 -3.32 28.87
N LYS A 358 -7.72 -3.11 28.50
CA LYS A 358 -6.71 -2.51 29.38
C LYS A 358 -5.78 -1.59 28.59
N PRO A 359 -6.09 -0.28 28.53
CA PRO A 359 -5.31 0.67 27.74
C PRO A 359 -4.02 1.13 28.46
N SER A 360 -3.20 0.17 28.92
CA SER A 360 -1.90 0.45 29.55
C SER A 360 -0.87 0.95 28.53
N LEU A 361 0.20 1.60 29.01
CA LEU A 361 1.27 2.09 28.12
C LEU A 361 1.89 0.94 27.31
N GLY A 362 2.21 -0.18 27.95
CA GLY A 362 2.78 -1.36 27.27
C GLY A 362 1.85 -1.96 26.21
N MET A 363 0.53 -2.01 26.47
CA MET A 363 -0.46 -2.46 25.49
C MET A 363 -0.52 -1.51 24.28
N ARG A 364 -0.59 -0.20 24.52
CA ARG A 364 -0.62 0.81 23.45
C ARG A 364 0.66 0.77 22.60
N LEU A 365 1.83 0.66 23.23
CA LEU A 365 3.11 0.55 22.54
C LEU A 365 3.20 -0.74 21.72
N SER A 366 2.79 -1.89 22.29
CA SER A 366 2.78 -3.18 21.57
C SER A 366 1.94 -3.10 20.30
N VAL A 367 0.76 -2.48 20.40
CA VAL A 367 -0.12 -2.28 19.24
C VAL A 367 0.46 -1.31 18.23
N GLN A 368 1.00 -0.17 18.68
CA GLN A 368 1.61 0.82 17.80
C GLN A 368 2.80 0.26 17.03
N ILE A 369 3.70 -0.47 17.69
CA ILE A 369 4.86 -1.10 17.06
C ILE A 369 4.41 -2.08 15.99
N SER A 370 3.41 -2.91 16.29
CA SER A 370 2.89 -3.88 15.31
C SER A 370 2.19 -3.22 14.13
N ALA A 371 1.54 -2.07 14.36
CA ALA A 371 0.88 -1.30 13.32
C ALA A 371 1.85 -0.45 12.47
N MET A 372 3.12 -0.29 12.86
CA MET A 372 4.14 0.39 12.04
C MET A 372 4.62 -0.46 10.85
N GLY A 373 4.27 -1.74 10.82
CA GLY A 373 4.71 -2.70 9.81
C GLY A 373 4.41 -2.32 8.36
N TYR A 374 3.33 -1.58 8.12
CA TYR A 374 2.92 -1.11 6.80
C TYR A 374 3.94 -0.17 6.14
N ALA A 375 4.69 0.59 6.95
CA ALA A 375 5.71 1.49 6.44
C ALA A 375 7.00 0.77 6.02
N ILE A 376 7.17 -0.51 6.38
CA ILE A 376 8.42 -1.23 6.13
C ILE A 376 8.40 -1.77 4.68
N PRO A 377 9.41 -1.44 3.84
CA PRO A 377 9.48 -1.97 2.48
C PRO A 377 9.56 -3.50 2.44
N GLY A 378 8.99 -4.13 1.41
CA GLY A 378 8.98 -5.58 1.25
C GLY A 378 10.38 -6.17 1.14
N SER A 379 11.33 -5.43 0.56
CA SER A 379 12.76 -5.78 0.56
C SER A 379 13.34 -5.91 1.97
N VAL A 380 12.99 -4.95 2.83
CA VAL A 380 13.44 -4.88 4.22
C VAL A 380 12.80 -6.00 5.05
N ILE A 381 11.50 -6.25 4.85
CA ILE A 381 10.80 -7.38 5.49
C ILE A 381 11.40 -8.70 5.04
N ALA A 382 11.69 -8.88 3.76
CA ALA A 382 12.30 -10.09 3.25
C ALA A 382 13.63 -10.42 3.94
N VAL A 383 14.54 -9.44 3.99
CA VAL A 383 15.82 -9.58 4.68
C VAL A 383 15.61 -9.83 6.18
N GLY A 384 14.72 -9.07 6.81
CA GLY A 384 14.44 -9.15 8.24
C GLY A 384 13.73 -10.43 8.68
N THR A 385 13.01 -11.10 7.79
CA THR A 385 12.27 -12.34 8.11
C THR A 385 13.11 -13.56 7.80
N LEU A 386 13.74 -13.62 6.61
CA LEU A 386 14.38 -14.84 6.13
C LEU A 386 15.65 -15.20 6.91
N ILE A 387 16.47 -14.23 7.34
CA ILE A 387 17.68 -14.54 8.11
C ILE A 387 17.33 -15.07 9.52
N PRO A 388 16.49 -14.40 10.33
CA PRO A 388 16.14 -14.92 11.64
C PRO A 388 15.43 -16.27 11.58
N LEU A 389 14.48 -16.44 10.64
CA LEU A 389 13.76 -17.70 10.48
C LEU A 389 14.69 -18.83 10.02
N GLY A 390 15.61 -18.56 9.09
CA GLY A 390 16.60 -19.55 8.67
C GLY A 390 17.57 -19.95 9.80
N ARG A 391 17.99 -18.99 10.63
CA ARG A 391 18.80 -19.28 11.83
C ARG A 391 18.03 -20.13 12.83
N PHE A 392 16.74 -19.85 13.01
CA PHE A 392 15.87 -20.62 13.89
C PHE A 392 15.69 -22.06 13.39
N ASP A 393 15.38 -22.24 12.10
CA ASP A 393 15.25 -23.57 11.49
C ASP A 393 16.54 -24.38 11.63
N ASN A 394 17.70 -23.78 11.33
CA ASN A 394 18.99 -24.44 11.45
C ASN A 394 19.33 -24.81 12.90
N ALA A 395 18.93 -23.98 13.87
CA ALA A 395 19.13 -24.29 15.29
C ALA A 395 18.27 -25.48 15.73
N ILE A 396 17.01 -25.54 15.28
CA ILE A 396 16.12 -26.69 15.53
C ILE A 396 16.67 -27.95 14.86
N ASP A 397 17.04 -27.88 13.59
CA ASP A 397 17.57 -29.04 12.85
C ASP A 397 18.86 -29.55 13.49
N SER A 398 19.77 -28.66 13.93
CA SER A 398 20.98 -29.04 14.66
C SER A 398 20.67 -29.73 16.00
N PHE A 399 19.70 -29.21 16.75
CA PHE A 399 19.26 -29.82 18.01
C PHE A 399 18.60 -31.20 17.79
N MET A 400 17.73 -31.32 16.79
CA MET A 400 17.01 -32.55 16.48
C MET A 400 17.94 -33.64 15.93
N ARG A 401 18.91 -33.26 15.10
CA ARG A 401 19.95 -34.19 14.62
C ARG A 401 20.84 -34.66 15.76
N SER A 402 21.27 -33.76 16.65
CA SER A 402 22.17 -34.13 17.75
C SER A 402 21.48 -34.94 18.86
N THR A 403 20.19 -34.70 19.11
CA THR A 403 19.44 -35.36 20.20
C THR A 403 18.70 -36.62 19.75
N PHE A 404 18.12 -36.61 18.54
CA PHE A 404 17.22 -37.66 18.06
C PHE A 404 17.67 -38.33 16.76
N GLY A 405 18.74 -37.84 16.11
CA GLY A 405 19.21 -38.37 14.82
C GLY A 405 18.26 -38.07 13.64
N ILE A 406 17.30 -37.15 13.81
CA ILE A 406 16.28 -36.81 12.80
C ILE A 406 16.61 -35.44 12.22
N SER A 407 16.63 -35.33 10.89
CA SER A 407 16.69 -34.01 10.23
C SER A 407 15.29 -33.44 10.06
N THR A 408 15.08 -32.22 10.54
CA THR A 408 13.84 -31.46 10.33
C THR A 408 13.87 -30.61 9.08
N GLY A 409 15.07 -30.28 8.58
CA GLY A 409 15.23 -29.36 7.46
C GLY A 409 14.70 -27.96 7.78
N LEU A 410 14.23 -27.24 6.75
CA LEU A 410 13.75 -25.86 6.85
C LEU A 410 12.23 -25.82 7.09
N LEU A 411 11.81 -25.92 8.35
CA LEU A 411 10.40 -25.98 8.75
C LEU A 411 9.63 -24.70 8.43
N LEU A 412 10.18 -23.53 8.77
CA LEU A 412 9.52 -22.24 8.60
C LEU A 412 9.98 -21.53 7.33
N SER A 413 11.29 -21.37 7.17
CA SER A 413 11.93 -20.64 6.08
C SER A 413 11.84 -21.36 4.73
N GLY A 414 11.64 -22.69 4.74
CA GLY A 414 11.45 -23.50 3.55
C GLY A 414 9.99 -23.67 3.13
N THR A 415 9.03 -23.07 3.84
CA THR A 415 7.59 -23.23 3.58
C THR A 415 6.89 -21.88 3.40
N ILE A 416 5.62 -21.90 3.00
CA ILE A 416 4.80 -20.68 2.88
C ILE A 416 4.61 -19.94 4.21
N THR A 417 5.00 -20.55 5.34
CA THR A 417 4.89 -19.95 6.68
C THR A 417 5.72 -18.68 6.80
N ALA A 418 6.95 -18.67 6.28
CA ALA A 418 7.79 -17.47 6.27
C ALA A 418 7.14 -16.35 5.43
N LEU A 419 6.53 -16.71 4.31
CA LEU A 419 5.84 -15.75 3.44
C LEU A 419 4.60 -15.15 4.11
N ILE A 420 3.76 -15.97 4.72
CA ILE A 420 2.59 -15.52 5.49
C ILE A 420 3.03 -14.63 6.66
N PHE A 421 4.10 -15.01 7.36
CA PHE A 421 4.64 -14.18 8.44
C PHE A 421 5.14 -12.82 7.93
N ALA A 422 5.86 -12.78 6.81
CA ALA A 422 6.29 -11.54 6.17
C ALA A 422 5.09 -10.65 5.80
N TYR A 423 4.02 -11.23 5.25
CA TYR A 423 2.81 -10.49 4.95
C TYR A 423 2.07 -10.00 6.20
N LEU A 424 2.01 -10.79 7.28
CA LEU A 424 1.43 -10.35 8.55
C LEU A 424 2.20 -9.16 9.12
N VAL A 425 3.53 -9.21 9.08
CA VAL A 425 4.38 -8.09 9.50
C VAL A 425 4.05 -6.84 8.71
N ARG A 426 3.87 -6.96 7.38
CA ARG A 426 3.58 -5.81 6.51
C ARG A 426 2.16 -5.28 6.65
N PHE A 427 1.16 -6.15 6.53
CA PHE A 427 -0.23 -5.76 6.26
C PHE A 427 -1.15 -5.79 7.48
N LEU A 428 -0.66 -6.18 8.66
CA LEU A 428 -1.46 -6.18 9.88
C LEU A 428 -2.03 -4.79 10.21
N ALA A 429 -1.30 -3.72 9.93
CA ALA A 429 -1.74 -2.35 10.22
C ALA A 429 -3.06 -2.00 9.49
N VAL A 430 -3.20 -2.47 8.24
CA VAL A 430 -4.40 -2.24 7.41
C VAL A 430 -5.62 -2.92 8.05
N SER A 431 -5.46 -4.19 8.43
CA SER A 431 -6.49 -4.94 9.16
C SER A 431 -6.80 -4.31 10.52
N PHE A 432 -5.78 -3.94 11.30
CA PHE A 432 -5.94 -3.30 12.60
C PHE A 432 -6.72 -1.99 12.51
N GLY A 433 -6.42 -1.12 11.54
CA GLY A 433 -7.15 0.13 11.33
C GLY A 433 -8.65 -0.09 11.08
N ALA A 434 -8.99 -1.03 10.20
CA ALA A 434 -10.38 -1.37 9.90
C ALA A 434 -11.12 -1.99 11.09
N VAL A 435 -10.48 -2.94 11.78
CA VAL A 435 -11.04 -3.60 12.97
C VAL A 435 -11.25 -2.58 14.10
N ASN A 436 -10.25 -1.74 14.39
CA ASN A 436 -10.32 -0.73 15.44
C ASN A 436 -11.41 0.33 15.15
N SER A 437 -11.56 0.75 13.89
CA SER A 437 -12.65 1.65 13.47
C SER A 437 -14.04 1.02 13.64
N SER A 438 -14.17 -0.29 13.43
CA SER A 438 -15.44 -0.98 13.66
C SER A 438 -15.71 -1.20 15.16
N LEU A 439 -14.68 -1.52 15.95
CA LEU A 439 -14.81 -1.76 17.40
C LEU A 439 -15.12 -0.47 18.16
N SER A 440 -14.56 0.66 17.75
CA SER A 440 -14.78 1.96 18.39
C SER A 440 -16.23 2.45 18.28
N LYS A 441 -16.99 1.96 17.30
CA LYS A 441 -18.43 2.24 17.14
C LYS A 441 -19.31 1.50 18.15
N ILE A 442 -18.79 0.46 18.81
CA ILE A 442 -19.53 -0.32 19.80
C ILE A 442 -19.47 0.37 21.16
N LYS A 443 -20.64 0.78 21.67
CA LYS A 443 -20.79 1.44 22.98
C LYS A 443 -20.27 0.56 24.13
N PRO A 444 -19.54 1.12 25.11
CA PRO A 444 -19.08 0.36 26.28
C PRO A 444 -20.17 -0.33 27.09
N SER A 445 -21.41 0.19 27.07
CA SER A 445 -22.56 -0.41 27.77
C SER A 445 -22.88 -1.84 27.33
N LEU A 446 -22.51 -2.23 26.10
CA LEU A 446 -22.65 -3.62 25.64
C LEU A 446 -21.66 -4.56 26.33
N ASP A 447 -20.46 -4.07 26.67
CA ASP A 447 -19.47 -4.82 27.43
C ASP A 447 -19.99 -5.07 28.85
N ASP A 448 -20.62 -4.06 29.47
CA ASP A 448 -21.17 -4.13 30.83
C ASP A 448 -22.42 -5.03 30.90
N ALA A 449 -23.29 -4.98 29.89
CA ALA A 449 -24.43 -5.89 29.76
C ALA A 449 -23.98 -7.34 29.61
N ALA A 450 -22.99 -7.61 28.75
CA ALA A 450 -22.44 -8.96 28.59
C ALA A 450 -21.83 -9.50 29.88
N ARG A 451 -21.07 -8.66 30.62
CA ARG A 451 -20.52 -9.05 31.94
C ARG A 451 -21.60 -9.33 32.97
N SER A 452 -22.68 -8.55 32.98
CA SER A 452 -23.82 -8.76 33.90
C SER A 452 -24.55 -10.08 33.64
N LEU A 453 -24.53 -10.57 32.38
CA LEU A 453 -25.05 -11.88 31.97
C LEU A 453 -24.03 -13.02 32.19
N GLY A 454 -22.90 -12.77 32.86
CA GLY A 454 -21.89 -13.79 33.18
C GLY A 454 -20.89 -14.09 32.05
N HIS A 455 -20.87 -13.31 30.96
CA HIS A 455 -19.87 -13.50 29.92
C HIS A 455 -18.49 -12.96 30.32
N ASN A 456 -17.46 -13.78 30.14
CA ASN A 456 -16.07 -13.37 30.24
C ASN A 456 -15.62 -12.58 28.99
N PRO A 457 -14.49 -11.84 29.03
CA PRO A 457 -14.06 -10.99 27.91
C PRO A 457 -13.92 -11.72 26.56
N THR A 458 -13.42 -12.96 26.56
CA THR A 458 -13.29 -13.75 25.33
C THR A 458 -14.67 -14.14 24.78
N SER A 459 -15.59 -14.54 25.65
CA SER A 459 -16.97 -14.84 25.26
C SER A 459 -17.70 -13.59 24.76
N THR A 460 -17.47 -12.43 25.36
CA THR A 460 -18.04 -11.15 24.90
C THR A 460 -17.50 -10.79 23.52
N LEU A 461 -16.18 -10.94 23.30
CA LEU A 461 -15.57 -10.74 21.99
C LEU A 461 -16.23 -11.63 20.93
N VAL A 462 -16.24 -12.95 21.15
CA VAL A 462 -16.73 -13.92 20.16
C VAL A 462 -18.24 -13.83 19.96
N LYS A 463 -19.05 -13.80 21.04
CA LYS A 463 -20.52 -13.90 20.91
C LYS A 463 -21.22 -12.56 20.68
N VAL A 464 -20.61 -11.44 21.07
CA VAL A 464 -21.26 -10.11 21.00
C VAL A 464 -20.55 -9.21 20.01
N HIS A 465 -19.25 -9.00 20.16
CA HIS A 465 -18.54 -8.04 19.30
C HIS A 465 -18.33 -8.55 17.88
N THR A 466 -17.90 -9.80 17.68
CA THR A 466 -17.62 -10.29 16.31
C THR A 466 -18.85 -10.30 15.40
N PRO A 467 -20.07 -10.70 15.83
CA PRO A 467 -21.24 -10.63 14.97
C PRO A 467 -21.62 -9.18 14.62
N ILE A 468 -21.55 -8.26 15.59
CA ILE A 468 -21.82 -6.83 15.37
C ILE A 468 -20.80 -6.22 14.40
N MET A 469 -19.54 -6.66 14.48
CA MET A 469 -18.44 -6.15 13.64
C MET A 469 -18.28 -6.88 12.32
N TRP A 470 -19.12 -7.88 11.98
CA TRP A 470 -18.90 -8.75 10.82
C TRP A 470 -18.63 -7.98 9.53
N GLY A 471 -19.40 -6.93 9.27
CA GLY A 471 -19.21 -6.06 8.11
C GLY A 471 -17.89 -5.29 8.10
N GLY A 472 -17.31 -4.98 9.26
CA GLY A 472 -16.00 -4.36 9.41
C GLY A 472 -14.85 -5.37 9.35
N LEU A 473 -15.05 -6.59 9.87
CA LEU A 473 -14.10 -7.70 9.75
C LEU A 473 -13.93 -8.13 8.29
N LEU A 474 -15.02 -8.21 7.51
CA LEU A 474 -14.97 -8.45 6.08
C LEU A 474 -14.19 -7.36 5.33
N THR A 475 -14.39 -6.08 5.68
CA THR A 475 -13.61 -4.99 5.10
C THR A 475 -12.12 -5.13 5.42
N ALA A 476 -11.77 -5.46 6.66
CA ALA A 476 -10.38 -5.67 7.08
C ALA A 476 -9.72 -6.81 6.27
N GLY A 477 -10.40 -7.96 6.20
CA GLY A 477 -9.90 -9.12 5.45
C GLY A 477 -9.76 -8.85 3.97
N MET A 478 -10.74 -8.20 3.34
CA MET A 478 -10.72 -7.89 1.91
C MET A 478 -9.60 -6.89 1.56
N LEU A 479 -9.35 -5.87 2.39
CA LEU A 479 -8.24 -4.94 2.17
C LEU A 479 -6.89 -5.65 2.26
N THR A 480 -6.67 -6.43 3.32
CA THR A 480 -5.43 -7.21 3.47
C THR A 480 -5.28 -8.26 2.37
N PHE A 481 -6.36 -8.93 1.97
CA PHE A 481 -6.37 -9.91 0.89
C PHE A 481 -5.85 -9.30 -0.41
N VAL A 482 -6.37 -8.13 -0.81
CA VAL A 482 -5.96 -7.47 -2.05
C VAL A 482 -4.54 -6.96 -2.01
N ASP A 483 -4.10 -6.42 -0.87
CA ASP A 483 -2.71 -6.00 -0.71
C ASP A 483 -1.72 -7.17 -0.80
N VAL A 484 -2.08 -8.34 -0.28
CA VAL A 484 -1.28 -9.56 -0.40
C VAL A 484 -1.27 -10.08 -1.84
N MET A 485 -2.41 -10.07 -2.53
CA MET A 485 -2.51 -10.55 -3.92
C MET A 485 -1.56 -9.84 -4.88
N LYS A 486 -1.33 -8.54 -4.68
CA LYS A 486 -0.43 -7.72 -5.50
C LYS A 486 1.00 -7.61 -4.96
N GLU A 487 1.30 -8.24 -3.82
CA GLU A 487 2.63 -8.14 -3.20
C GLU A 487 3.64 -8.88 -4.07
N LEU A 488 4.72 -8.17 -4.43
CA LEU A 488 5.81 -8.70 -5.24
C LEU A 488 7.15 -8.73 -4.49
N PRO A 489 7.63 -7.64 -3.87
CA PRO A 489 9.00 -7.62 -3.33
C PRO A 489 9.24 -8.70 -2.26
N ALA A 490 8.48 -8.71 -1.17
CA ALA A 490 8.69 -9.68 -0.10
C ALA A 490 8.49 -11.13 -0.62
N THR A 491 7.51 -11.32 -1.50
CA THR A 491 7.22 -12.61 -2.15
C THR A 491 8.39 -13.10 -2.97
N LEU A 492 9.05 -12.23 -3.74
CA LEU A 492 10.15 -12.60 -4.62
C LEU A 492 11.31 -13.22 -3.83
N VAL A 493 11.52 -12.82 -2.59
CA VAL A 493 12.63 -13.31 -1.75
C VAL A 493 12.22 -14.43 -0.81
N VAL A 494 11.03 -14.33 -0.20
CA VAL A 494 10.65 -15.18 0.94
C VAL A 494 9.90 -16.43 0.50
N ARG A 495 9.34 -16.46 -0.72
CA ARG A 495 8.60 -17.64 -1.19
C ARG A 495 9.50 -18.89 -1.23
N PRO A 496 8.95 -20.06 -0.86
CA PRO A 496 9.70 -21.30 -0.98
C PRO A 496 9.87 -21.71 -2.45
N PHE A 497 10.76 -22.68 -2.69
CA PHE A 497 10.99 -23.22 -4.03
C PHE A 497 9.70 -23.77 -4.65
N ASN A 498 9.54 -23.57 -5.96
CA ASN A 498 8.36 -23.99 -6.74
C ASN A 498 7.02 -23.43 -6.25
N PHE A 499 7.03 -22.33 -5.49
CA PHE A 499 5.82 -21.63 -5.06
C PHE A 499 5.80 -20.22 -5.66
N ASP A 500 5.34 -20.11 -6.91
CA ASP A 500 5.15 -18.81 -7.55
C ASP A 500 3.69 -18.34 -7.38
N THR A 501 3.53 -17.05 -7.11
CA THR A 501 2.25 -16.34 -7.12
C THR A 501 2.01 -15.70 -8.49
N LEU A 502 0.79 -15.25 -8.78
CA LEU A 502 0.50 -14.48 -9.99
C LEU A 502 1.41 -13.25 -10.14
N ALA A 503 1.67 -12.52 -9.05
CA ALA A 503 2.54 -11.33 -9.06
C ALA A 503 3.96 -11.69 -9.49
N VAL A 504 4.52 -12.78 -8.93
CA VAL A 504 5.85 -13.29 -9.31
C VAL A 504 5.85 -13.80 -10.75
N ARG A 505 4.80 -14.49 -11.20
CA ARG A 505 4.72 -14.99 -12.57
C ARG A 505 4.70 -13.86 -13.59
N VAL A 506 3.91 -12.82 -13.33
CA VAL A 506 3.87 -11.59 -14.16
C VAL A 506 5.27 -10.96 -14.22
N TYR A 507 5.92 -10.82 -13.06
CA TYR A 507 7.28 -10.29 -12.99
C TYR A 507 8.28 -11.11 -13.81
N ASN A 508 8.31 -12.43 -13.65
CA ASN A 508 9.24 -13.30 -14.37
C ASN A 508 9.00 -13.25 -15.89
N LEU A 509 7.74 -13.33 -16.33
CA LEU A 509 7.41 -13.23 -17.76
C LEU A 509 7.77 -11.86 -18.34
N ALA A 510 7.55 -10.78 -17.60
CA ALA A 510 7.93 -9.45 -18.04
C ALA A 510 9.45 -9.24 -18.07
N ALA A 511 10.18 -9.81 -17.10
CA ALA A 511 11.63 -9.81 -17.09
C ALA A 511 12.23 -10.58 -18.27
N ASP A 512 11.55 -11.63 -18.74
CA ASP A 512 11.89 -12.41 -19.94
C ASP A 512 11.42 -11.74 -21.26
N GLU A 513 10.90 -10.51 -21.21
CA GLU A 513 10.26 -9.79 -22.33
C GLU A 513 9.08 -10.52 -22.99
N ARG A 514 8.43 -11.44 -22.26
CA ARG A 514 7.24 -12.20 -22.68
C ARG A 514 5.95 -11.50 -22.24
N LEU A 515 5.80 -10.24 -22.63
CA LEU A 515 4.70 -9.37 -22.17
C LEU A 515 3.32 -9.86 -22.59
N ALA A 516 3.19 -10.46 -23.78
CA ALA A 516 1.96 -11.09 -24.25
C ALA A 516 1.45 -12.19 -23.31
N GLU A 517 2.35 -13.04 -22.81
CA GLU A 517 2.00 -14.13 -21.88
C GLU A 517 1.74 -13.62 -20.46
N ALA A 518 2.38 -12.50 -20.08
CA ALA A 518 2.16 -11.86 -18.79
C ALA A 518 0.78 -11.19 -18.70
N ALA A 519 0.15 -10.88 -19.84
CA ALA A 519 -1.07 -10.07 -19.90
C ALA A 519 -2.26 -10.69 -19.15
N GLY A 520 -2.50 -12.00 -19.31
CA GLY A 520 -3.59 -12.70 -18.64
C GLY A 520 -3.48 -12.69 -17.11
N PRO A 521 -2.36 -13.16 -16.54
CA PRO A 521 -2.06 -13.03 -15.12
C PRO A 521 -2.11 -11.58 -14.59
N ALA A 522 -1.60 -10.62 -15.35
CA ALA A 522 -1.63 -9.21 -14.99
C ALA A 522 -3.07 -8.64 -14.95
N LEU A 523 -3.90 -8.99 -15.94
CA LEU A 523 -5.31 -8.61 -15.98
C LEU A 523 -6.09 -9.21 -14.80
N ALA A 524 -5.83 -10.47 -14.45
CA ALA A 524 -6.43 -11.11 -13.29
C ALA A 524 -6.08 -10.39 -11.98
N LEU A 525 -4.82 -9.97 -11.81
CA LEU A 525 -4.39 -9.18 -10.65
C LEU A 525 -5.09 -7.82 -10.58
N VAL A 526 -5.17 -7.11 -11.70
CA VAL A 526 -5.88 -5.81 -11.77
C VAL A 526 -7.37 -5.99 -11.45
N ALA A 527 -8.01 -7.04 -11.97
CA ALA A 527 -9.42 -7.33 -11.70
C ALA A 527 -9.68 -7.63 -10.22
N VAL A 528 -8.85 -8.46 -9.58
CA VAL A 528 -8.93 -8.72 -8.13
C VAL A 528 -8.67 -7.45 -7.32
N GLY A 529 -7.74 -6.60 -7.76
CA GLY A 529 -7.45 -5.30 -7.14
C GLY A 529 -8.67 -4.37 -7.08
N MET A 530 -9.63 -4.50 -8.00
CA MET A 530 -10.84 -3.66 -8.03
C MET A 530 -11.87 -4.04 -6.95
N LEU A 531 -11.80 -5.25 -6.37
CA LEU A 531 -12.80 -5.75 -5.42
C LEU A 531 -13.08 -4.81 -4.23
N PRO A 532 -12.08 -4.24 -3.53
CA PRO A 532 -12.33 -3.40 -2.37
C PRO A 532 -13.01 -2.10 -2.75
N VAL A 533 -12.67 -1.59 -3.93
CA VAL A 533 -13.21 -0.35 -4.46
C VAL A 533 -14.69 -0.58 -4.82
N LEU A 534 -15.01 -1.64 -5.56
CA LEU A 534 -16.39 -2.04 -5.87
C LEU A 534 -17.23 -2.30 -4.61
N PHE A 535 -16.67 -2.95 -3.60
CA PHE A 535 -17.38 -3.20 -2.36
C PHE A 535 -17.66 -1.92 -1.57
N MET A 536 -16.70 -0.99 -1.50
CA MET A 536 -16.90 0.30 -0.84
C MET A 536 -17.98 1.13 -1.55
N SER A 537 -18.01 1.15 -2.88
CA SER A 537 -19.06 1.89 -3.61
C SER A 537 -20.45 1.32 -3.38
N LEU A 538 -20.59 -0.01 -3.34
CA LEU A 538 -21.85 -0.67 -3.01
C LEU A 538 -22.34 -0.30 -1.60
N LYS A 539 -21.45 -0.29 -0.60
CA LYS A 539 -21.82 0.11 0.77
C LYS A 539 -22.23 1.58 0.88
N ILE A 540 -21.53 2.47 0.18
CA ILE A 540 -21.85 3.91 0.19
C ILE A 540 -23.21 4.15 -0.49
N ALA A 541 -23.50 3.44 -1.58
CA ALA A 541 -24.79 3.50 -2.26
C ALA A 541 -25.94 3.03 -1.35
N GLN A 542 -25.75 1.91 -0.64
CA GLN A 542 -26.73 1.39 0.34
C GLN A 542 -26.97 2.35 1.51
N SER A 543 -25.93 3.00 2.04
CA SER A 543 -26.10 3.98 3.13
C SER A 543 -26.86 5.24 2.72
N ARG A 544 -26.81 5.62 1.43
CA ARG A 544 -27.57 6.76 0.91
C ARG A 544 -29.05 6.43 0.71
N HIS A 545 -29.39 5.19 0.37
CA HIS A 545 -30.78 4.78 0.20
C HIS A 545 -31.54 4.80 1.53
N ASN A 546 -30.93 4.25 2.60
CA ASN A 546 -31.54 4.24 3.93
C ASN A 546 -31.71 5.63 4.57
N SER A 547 -31.06 6.67 4.06
CA SER A 547 -31.24 8.06 4.52
C SER A 547 -32.36 8.82 3.80
N VAL A 548 -32.96 8.23 2.76
CA VAL A 548 -34.10 8.80 2.02
C VAL A 548 -35.43 8.21 2.50
N ASP A 549 -35.40 7.01 3.10
CA ASP A 549 -36.57 6.31 3.64
C ASP A 549 -36.81 6.54 5.15
N LEU A 550 -36.09 7.50 5.76
CA LEU A 550 -36.29 8.04 7.11
C LEU A 550 -36.49 9.55 7.01
#